data_AF-A0A6V8CCL0-F1
#
_entry.id   AF-A0A6V8CCL0-F1
#
_cell.length_a   1.000
_cell.length_b   1.000
_cell.length_c   1.000
_cell.angle_alpha   90.00
_cell.angle_beta   90.00
_cell.angle_gamma   90.00
#
_symmetry.space_group_name_H-M   'P 1'
#
loop_
_entity.id
_entity.type
_entity.pdbx_description
1 polymer ?
#
loop_
_entity_poly.entity_id
_entity_poly.type
_entity_poly.pdbx_seq_one_letter_code
_entity_poly.pdbx_strand_id
1 'polypeptide(L)'
;DLTSQDGPLIAVGDVTARVMLEMDVLPNLALIDGQTKRVALDVGEEVNVDAFPFRVDASSPAGVLTPNLLTALEQALKSDAPCVMVVDGEEDMAPLYIHLLAPLGTMVIFGMPRQGLMVQRTTLAMKERCRTILDAFEVQR
;
A
#
# COMPACT_ATOMS: atom_id res chain seq x y z
N ASP A 1 -16.90 11.03 -5.01
CA ASP A 1 -17.89 10.40 -4.13
C ASP A 1 -17.34 9.03 -3.73
N LEU A 2 -16.89 8.87 -2.49
CA LEU A 2 -16.25 7.64 -1.97
C LEU A 2 -17.27 6.72 -1.26
N THR A 3 -18.56 7.02 -1.38
CA THR A 3 -19.62 6.56 -0.46
C THR A 3 -20.21 5.18 -0.79
N SER A 4 -19.83 4.59 -1.93
CA SER A 4 -20.12 3.19 -2.26
C SER A 4 -18.80 2.44 -2.50
N GLN A 5 -18.10 2.12 -1.42
CA GLN A 5 -16.93 1.24 -1.48
C GLN A 5 -17.40 -0.20 -1.65
N ASP A 6 -17.33 -0.71 -2.88
CA ASP A 6 -17.52 -2.13 -3.19
C ASP A 6 -16.31 -3.00 -2.79
N GLY A 7 -15.29 -2.44 -2.14
CA GLY A 7 -14.08 -3.15 -1.72
C GLY A 7 -13.17 -2.34 -0.80
N PRO A 8 -12.11 -2.96 -0.25
CA PRO A 8 -11.21 -2.35 0.73
C PRO A 8 -10.56 -1.04 0.27
N LEU A 9 -10.24 -0.18 1.24
CA LEU A 9 -9.48 1.05 1.06
C LEU A 9 -8.03 0.82 1.52
N ILE A 10 -7.08 1.04 0.63
CA ILE A 10 -5.66 0.76 0.85
C ILE A 10 -4.85 2.04 0.65
N ALA A 11 -4.06 2.42 1.65
CA ALA A 11 -3.11 3.52 1.59
C ALA A 11 -1.70 2.97 1.34
N VAL A 12 -0.96 3.58 0.43
CA VAL A 12 0.45 3.27 0.18
C VAL A 12 1.28 4.54 0.33
N GLY A 13 2.28 4.45 1.20
CA GLY A 13 3.20 5.51 1.59
C GLY A 13 2.79 6.29 2.83
N ASP A 14 3.79 6.72 3.59
CA ASP A 14 3.65 7.37 4.90
C ASP A 14 2.76 8.62 4.86
N VAL A 15 3.03 9.53 3.92
CA VAL A 15 2.23 10.75 3.77
C VAL A 15 0.77 10.42 3.43
N THR A 16 0.54 9.41 2.59
CA THR A 16 -0.83 8.99 2.23
C THR A 16 -1.56 8.47 3.45
N ALA A 17 -0.96 7.53 4.18
CA ALA A 17 -1.55 6.95 5.37
C ALA A 17 -1.81 8.00 6.45
N ARG A 18 -0.84 8.90 6.69
CA ARG A 18 -0.98 10.00 7.65
C ARG A 18 -2.12 10.94 7.28
N VAL A 19 -2.18 11.44 6.04
CA VAL A 19 -3.25 12.34 5.60
C VAL A 19 -4.62 11.70 5.74
N MET A 20 -4.74 10.39 5.50
CA MET A 20 -6.00 9.69 5.71
C MET A 20 -6.40 9.64 7.19
N LEU A 21 -5.46 9.35 8.09
CA LEU A 21 -5.71 9.37 9.54
C LEU A 21 -6.06 10.78 10.04
N GLU A 22 -5.39 11.83 9.55
CA GLU A 22 -5.70 13.23 9.86
C GLU A 22 -7.12 13.64 9.42
N MET A 23 -7.67 12.94 8.43
CA MET A 23 -9.04 13.10 7.95
C MET A 23 -10.05 12.17 8.65
N ASP A 24 -9.67 11.53 9.75
CA ASP A 24 -10.46 10.52 10.47
C ASP A 24 -10.87 9.32 9.59
N VAL A 25 -10.06 8.99 8.56
CA VAL A 25 -10.26 7.84 7.68
C VAL A 25 -9.20 6.77 7.97
N LEU A 26 -9.62 5.68 8.62
CA LEU A 26 -8.77 4.51 8.84
C LEU A 26 -8.81 3.57 7.62
N PRO A 27 -7.72 3.44 6.82
CA PRO A 27 -7.69 2.49 5.71
C PRO A 27 -7.73 1.05 6.23
N ASN A 28 -8.27 0.12 5.43
CA ASN A 28 -8.23 -1.32 5.75
C ASN A 28 -6.79 -1.86 5.76
N LEU A 29 -5.92 -1.27 4.94
CA LEU A 29 -4.50 -1.57 4.93
C LEU A 29 -3.73 -0.28 4.64
N ALA A 30 -2.77 0.06 5.50
CA ALA A 30 -1.76 1.08 5.21
C ALA A 30 -0.40 0.41 5.02
N LEU A 31 0.27 0.66 3.89
CA LEU A 31 1.66 0.29 3.68
C LEU A 31 2.54 1.50 3.87
N ILE A 32 3.56 1.40 4.73
CA ILE A 32 4.50 2.47 5.03
C ILE A 32 5.92 1.90 5.08
N ASP A 33 6.92 2.70 4.74
CA ASP A 33 8.34 2.32 4.85
C ASP A 33 9.11 3.20 5.85
N GLY A 34 8.47 4.23 6.40
CA GLY A 34 9.10 5.18 7.31
C GLY A 34 10.07 6.15 6.62
N GLN A 35 10.15 6.13 5.29
CA GLN A 35 11.12 6.89 4.50
C GLN A 35 10.44 7.84 3.51
N THR A 36 9.96 8.99 3.99
CA THR A 36 9.44 10.00 3.06
C THR A 36 10.55 10.93 2.56
N LYS A 37 11.13 10.57 1.40
CA LYS A 37 12.09 11.35 0.59
C LYS A 37 13.40 11.73 1.30
N ARG A 38 14.40 10.83 1.27
CA ARG A 38 15.85 11.13 1.45
C ARG A 38 16.27 11.88 2.72
N VAL A 39 15.34 12.18 3.63
CA VAL A 39 15.52 12.83 4.92
C VAL A 39 14.47 12.21 5.84
N ALA A 40 14.85 11.80 7.05
CA ALA A 40 13.91 11.32 8.04
C ALA A 40 12.80 12.36 8.26
N LEU A 41 11.56 11.91 8.44
CA LEU A 41 10.44 12.76 8.80
C LEU A 41 10.78 13.61 10.04
N ASP A 42 10.36 14.88 10.05
CA ASP A 42 10.47 15.70 11.25
C ASP A 42 9.68 15.04 12.40
N VAL A 43 10.16 15.17 13.63
CA VAL A 43 9.50 14.61 14.82
C VAL A 43 8.06 15.14 14.90
N GLY A 44 7.08 14.28 14.63
CA GLY A 44 5.65 14.62 14.54
C GLY A 44 5.01 14.39 13.17
N GLU A 45 5.78 14.00 12.16
CA GLU A 45 5.27 13.69 10.82
C GLU A 45 5.10 12.19 10.54
N GLU A 46 5.44 11.33 11.50
CA GLU A 46 5.30 9.87 11.42
C GLU A 46 3.83 9.42 11.41
N VAL A 47 3.58 8.28 10.78
CA VAL A 47 2.26 7.65 10.79
C VAL A 47 1.97 7.10 12.19
N ASN A 48 0.82 7.45 12.77
CA ASN A 48 0.38 6.87 14.03
C ASN A 48 -0.01 5.38 13.85
N VAL A 49 0.98 4.49 13.95
CA VAL A 49 0.79 3.05 13.82
C VAL A 49 -0.16 2.47 14.88
N ASP A 50 -0.26 3.09 16.06
CA ASP A 50 -1.15 2.65 17.14
C ASP A 50 -2.63 2.92 16.84
N ALA A 51 -2.95 3.67 15.77
CA ALA A 51 -4.31 3.79 15.24
C ALA A 51 -4.83 2.48 14.65
N PHE A 52 -3.94 1.54 14.31
CA PHE A 52 -4.30 0.26 13.72
C PHE A 52 -4.31 -0.85 14.79
N PRO A 53 -5.32 -1.74 14.78
CA PRO A 53 -5.38 -2.85 15.72
C PRO A 53 -4.33 -3.93 15.46
N PHE A 54 -3.77 -3.99 14.25
CA PHE A 54 -2.78 -4.98 13.85
C PHE A 54 -1.62 -4.34 13.09
N ARG A 55 -0.42 -4.85 13.34
CA ARG A 55 0.81 -4.55 12.61
C ARG A 55 1.32 -5.81 11.90
N VAL A 56 1.75 -5.65 10.66
CA VAL A 56 2.45 -6.66 9.86
C VAL A 56 3.81 -6.06 9.46
N ASP A 57 4.88 -6.84 9.54
CA ASP A 57 6.19 -6.42 9.07
C ASP A 57 6.54 -7.14 7.77
N ALA A 58 7.12 -6.42 6.82
CA ALA A 58 7.59 -6.95 5.55
C ALA A 58 8.96 -6.37 5.18
N SER A 59 9.64 -6.98 4.21
CA SER A 59 10.90 -6.47 3.66
C SER A 59 10.86 -6.50 2.14
N SER A 60 11.26 -5.39 1.52
CA SER A 60 11.21 -5.21 0.07
C SER A 60 12.33 -4.26 -0.38
N PRO A 61 13.48 -4.76 -0.86
CA PRO A 61 14.54 -3.91 -1.35
C PRO A 61 14.08 -3.01 -2.50
N ALA A 62 14.81 -1.91 -2.72
CA ALA A 62 14.51 -0.96 -3.76
C ALA A 62 14.40 -1.61 -5.14
N GLY A 63 13.28 -1.38 -5.84
CA GLY A 63 13.04 -1.95 -7.16
C GLY A 63 12.81 -3.47 -7.22
N VAL A 64 12.64 -4.16 -6.08
CA VAL A 64 12.51 -5.62 -6.03
C VAL A 64 11.19 -6.02 -5.35
N LEU A 65 10.37 -6.78 -6.07
CA LEU A 65 9.19 -7.43 -5.47
C LEU A 65 9.60 -8.76 -4.82
N THR A 66 9.45 -8.87 -3.50
CA THR A 66 9.91 -10.03 -2.74
C THR A 66 8.76 -11.01 -2.41
N PRO A 67 9.06 -12.32 -2.24
CA PRO A 67 8.11 -13.29 -1.69
C PRO A 67 7.62 -12.93 -0.28
N ASN A 68 8.45 -12.24 0.51
CA ASN A 68 8.09 -11.79 1.85
C ASN A 68 7.00 -10.71 1.79
N LEU A 69 7.17 -9.67 0.95
CA LEU A 69 6.16 -8.65 0.70
C LEU A 69 4.86 -9.28 0.17
N LEU A 70 4.96 -10.23 -0.76
CA LEU A 70 3.81 -10.95 -1.29
C LEU A 70 3.02 -11.67 -0.19
N THR A 71 3.72 -12.42 0.67
CA THR A 71 3.09 -13.20 1.75
C THR A 71 2.45 -12.28 2.80
N ALA A 72 3.14 -11.20 3.16
CA ALA A 72 2.61 -10.19 4.08
C ALA A 72 1.34 -9.53 3.51
N LEU A 73 1.32 -9.21 2.22
CA LEU A 73 0.15 -8.65 1.53
C LEU A 73 -1.02 -9.64 1.51
N GLU A 74 -0.76 -10.91 1.23
CA GLU A 74 -1.81 -11.94 1.27
C GLU A 74 -2.43 -12.09 2.66
N GLN A 75 -1.63 -11.97 3.73
CA GLN A 75 -2.12 -12.01 5.10
C GLN A 75 -2.95 -10.77 5.43
N ALA A 76 -2.41 -9.58 5.13
CA ALA A 76 -3.07 -8.30 5.39
C ALA A 76 -4.42 -8.18 4.66
N LEU A 77 -4.48 -8.56 3.39
CA LEU A 77 -5.70 -8.46 2.57
C LEU A 77 -6.79 -9.46 2.95
N LYS A 78 -6.46 -10.53 3.70
CA LYS A 78 -7.42 -11.49 4.25
C LYS A 78 -7.93 -11.09 5.64
N SER A 79 -7.35 -10.06 6.26
CA SER A 79 -7.77 -9.59 7.58
C SER A 79 -9.12 -8.88 7.48
N ASP A 80 -10.04 -9.23 8.38
CA ASP A 80 -11.31 -8.50 8.55
C ASP A 80 -11.12 -7.18 9.33
N ALA A 81 -9.95 -6.99 9.94
CA ALA A 81 -9.62 -5.81 10.72
C ALA A 81 -8.55 -4.96 10.01
N PRO A 82 -8.61 -3.62 10.13
CA PRO A 82 -7.58 -2.73 9.61
C PRO A 82 -6.18 -3.11 10.10
N CYS A 83 -5.18 -2.98 9.24
CA CYS A 83 -3.80 -3.20 9.64
C CYS A 83 -2.83 -2.21 8.99
N VAL A 84 -1.73 -1.97 9.69
CA VAL A 84 -0.57 -1.28 9.13
C VAL A 84 0.52 -2.29 8.80
N MET A 85 1.06 -2.20 7.60
CA MET A 85 2.22 -2.94 7.16
C MET A 85 3.42 -2.01 7.13
N VAL A 86 4.44 -2.32 7.93
CA VAL A 86 5.71 -1.61 7.96
C VAL A 86 6.71 -2.37 7.10
N VAL A 87 7.18 -1.74 6.04
CA VAL A 87 8.10 -2.32 5.06
C VAL A 87 9.51 -1.84 5.34
N ASP A 88 10.42 -2.77 5.64
CA ASP A 88 11.85 -2.51 5.63
C ASP A 88 12.35 -2.51 4.17
N GLY A 89 12.52 -1.32 3.60
CA GLY A 89 12.92 -1.11 2.22
C GLY A 89 12.03 -0.08 1.51
N GLU A 90 11.46 -0.43 0.36
CA GLU A 90 10.53 0.39 -0.44
C GLU A 90 9.19 -0.33 -0.62
N GLU A 91 8.09 0.40 -0.45
CA GLU A 91 6.71 -0.02 -0.69
C GLU A 91 6.17 0.38 -2.08
N ASP A 92 6.90 1.22 -2.83
CA ASP A 92 6.50 1.83 -4.12
C ASP A 92 5.96 0.82 -5.16
N MET A 93 6.47 -0.41 -5.14
CA MET A 93 6.09 -1.46 -6.09
C MET A 93 4.93 -2.34 -5.61
N ALA A 94 4.59 -2.29 -4.32
CA ALA A 94 3.52 -3.06 -3.71
C ALA A 94 2.16 -2.90 -4.43
N PRO A 95 1.78 -1.74 -5.02
CA PRO A 95 0.54 -1.60 -5.79
C PRO A 95 0.34 -2.66 -6.89
N LEU A 96 1.43 -3.19 -7.48
CA LEU A 96 1.34 -4.26 -8.47
C LEU A 96 0.77 -5.55 -7.86
N TYR A 97 1.30 -5.98 -6.71
CA TYR A 97 0.78 -7.13 -5.97
C TYR A 97 -0.60 -6.86 -5.39
N ILE A 98 -0.83 -5.68 -4.83
CA ILE A 98 -2.12 -5.30 -4.24
C ILE A 98 -3.23 -5.43 -5.27
N HIS A 99 -3.08 -4.83 -6.46
CA HIS A 99 -4.12 -4.92 -7.49
C HIS A 99 -4.37 -6.36 -7.94
N LEU A 100 -3.35 -7.22 -7.98
CA LEU A 100 -3.51 -8.64 -8.36
C LEU A 100 -4.21 -9.47 -7.29
N LEU A 101 -3.94 -9.22 -6.01
CA LEU A 101 -4.48 -9.99 -4.88
C LEU A 101 -5.85 -9.50 -4.41
N ALA A 102 -6.04 -8.17 -4.37
CA ALA A 102 -7.21 -7.57 -3.74
C ALA A 102 -8.51 -7.84 -4.54
N PRO A 103 -9.67 -7.86 -3.87
CA PRO A 103 -10.95 -8.03 -4.56
C PRO A 103 -11.23 -6.87 -5.54
N LEU A 104 -12.12 -7.10 -6.50
CA LEU A 104 -12.58 -6.04 -7.40
C LEU A 104 -13.26 -4.92 -6.59
N GLY A 105 -13.11 -3.68 -7.03
CA GLY A 105 -13.65 -2.52 -6.31
C GLY A 105 -12.73 -1.93 -5.24
N THR A 106 -11.66 -2.64 -4.84
CA THR A 106 -10.62 -2.12 -3.95
C THR A 106 -10.08 -0.79 -4.45
N MET A 107 -9.95 0.18 -3.55
CA MET A 107 -9.41 1.51 -3.83
C MET A 107 -7.99 1.60 -3.26
N VAL A 108 -7.00 1.76 -4.13
CA VAL A 108 -5.59 1.93 -3.75
C VAL A 108 -5.24 3.40 -3.92
N ILE A 109 -4.79 4.05 -2.85
CA ILE A 109 -4.41 5.46 -2.80
C ILE A 109 -2.92 5.55 -2.57
N PHE A 110 -2.22 6.35 -3.35
CA PHE A 110 -0.79 6.58 -3.20
C PHE A 110 -0.35 7.95 -3.67
N GLY A 111 0.74 8.45 -3.10
CA GLY A 111 1.31 9.75 -3.43
C GLY A 111 1.96 9.76 -4.80
N MET A 112 1.78 10.86 -5.53
CA MET A 112 2.46 11.13 -6.79
C MET A 112 3.28 12.42 -6.68
N PRO A 113 4.60 12.37 -6.95
CA PRO A 113 5.44 13.56 -6.92
C PRO A 113 4.86 14.70 -7.76
N ARG A 114 4.63 15.85 -7.13
CA ARG A 114 4.09 17.09 -7.75
C ARG A 114 2.65 17.00 -8.29
N GLN A 115 1.94 15.89 -8.04
CA GLN A 115 0.57 15.67 -8.53
C GLN A 115 -0.45 15.46 -7.39
N GLY A 116 0.02 15.26 -6.15
CA GLY A 116 -0.85 15.03 -5.00
C GLY A 116 -1.11 13.54 -4.80
N LEU A 117 -2.33 13.17 -4.40
CA LEU A 117 -2.74 11.78 -4.24
C LEU A 117 -3.34 11.24 -5.54
N MET A 118 -2.97 10.02 -5.92
CA MET A 118 -3.63 9.26 -6.97
C MET A 118 -4.48 8.15 -6.35
N VAL A 119 -5.65 7.95 -6.94
CA VAL A 119 -6.59 6.89 -6.55
C VAL A 119 -6.77 5.95 -7.72
N GLN A 120 -6.58 4.64 -7.48
CA GLN A 120 -6.75 3.60 -8.48
C GLN A 120 -7.71 2.52 -7.99
N ARG A 121 -8.73 2.21 -8.80
CA ARG A 121 -9.68 1.13 -8.50
C ARG A 121 -9.20 -0.19 -9.10
N THR A 122 -9.21 -1.25 -8.30
CA THR A 122 -8.97 -2.61 -8.76
C THR A 122 -10.12 -3.06 -9.64
N THR A 123 -9.84 -3.21 -10.93
CA THR A 123 -10.73 -3.75 -11.97
C THR A 123 -10.06 -4.94 -12.64
N LEU A 124 -10.81 -5.71 -13.45
CA LEU A 124 -10.21 -6.78 -14.26
C LEU A 124 -9.13 -6.22 -15.20
N ALA A 125 -9.40 -5.10 -15.86
CA ALA A 125 -8.42 -4.42 -16.72
C ALA A 125 -7.17 -3.96 -15.94
N MET A 126 -7.33 -3.47 -14.71
CA MET A 126 -6.18 -3.12 -13.86
C MET A 126 -5.36 -4.35 -13.48
N LYS A 127 -6.02 -5.47 -13.12
CA LYS A 127 -5.34 -6.74 -12.85
C LYS A 127 -4.55 -7.23 -14.05
N GLU A 128 -5.15 -7.19 -15.25
CA GLU A 128 -4.46 -7.54 -16.50
C GLU A 128 -3.26 -6.65 -16.75
N ARG A 129 -3.40 -5.32 -16.59
CA ARG A 129 -2.29 -4.38 -16.72
C ARG A 129 -1.15 -4.68 -15.74
N CYS A 130 -1.47 -4.93 -14.47
CA CYS A 130 -0.46 -5.26 -13.46
C CYS A 130 0.24 -6.60 -13.79
N ARG A 131 -0.50 -7.59 -14.30
CA ARG A 131 0.08 -8.86 -14.77
C ARG A 131 1.06 -8.62 -15.91
N THR A 132 0.67 -7.85 -16.93
CA THR A 132 1.57 -7.53 -18.06
C THR A 132 2.83 -6.80 -17.60
N ILE A 133 2.71 -5.90 -16.61
CA ILE A 133 3.88 -5.23 -16.02
C ILE A 133 4.78 -6.25 -15.32
N LEU A 134 4.21 -7.15 -14.49
CA LEU A 134 4.99 -8.20 -13.82
C LEU A 134 5.65 -9.19 -14.78
N ASP A 135 4.99 -9.52 -15.90
CA ASP A 135 5.56 -10.42 -16.91
C ASP A 135 6.86 -9.86 -17.54
N ALA A 136 7.09 -8.54 -17.43
CA ALA A 136 8.32 -7.90 -17.88
C ALA A 136 9.46 -7.92 -16.84
N PHE A 137 9.23 -8.47 -15.64
CA PHE A 137 10.26 -8.56 -14.59
C PHE A 137 11.16 -9.77 -14.81
N GLU A 138 12.43 -9.61 -14.45
CA GLU A 138 13.37 -10.71 -14.41
C GLU A 138 13.32 -11.41 -13.04
N VAL A 139 13.30 -12.74 -13.05
CA VAL A 139 13.36 -13.53 -11.83
C VAL A 139 14.82 -13.71 -11.43
N GLN A 140 15.23 -13.05 -10.35
CA GLN A 140 16.52 -13.29 -9.72
C GLN A 140 16.42 -14.57 -8.87
N ARG A 141 17.36 -15.50 -9.09
CA ARG A 141 17.46 -16.78 -8.37
C ARG A 141 18.54 -16.74 -7.31
#